data_AF-A0A6I3CMY7-F1
#
_entry.id   AF-A0A6I3CMY7-F1
#
_cell.length_a   1.000
_cell.length_b   1.000
_cell.length_c   1.000
_cell.angle_alpha   90.00
_cell.angle_beta   90.00
_cell.angle_gamma   90.00
#
_symmetry.space_group_name_H-M   'P 1'
#
loop_
_entity.id
_entity.type
_entity.pdbx_description
1 polymer ?
#
loop_
_entity_poly.entity_id
_entity_poly.type
_entity_poly.pdbx_seq_one_letter_code
_entity_poly.pdbx_strand_id
1 'polypeptide(L)'
;MTSINKSASQVWAEIVSNKKVGAYHHMVFQVGELATHAKPGNFVAIAVGGSNSAMVLRRAFAIYRTFDRGATGGLLEIVVAPHGAGSTWLTNQNPGFKVDLIAPLGTAFGIPTQPVR
;
A
#
# COMPACT_ATOMS: atom_id res chain seq x y z
N MET A 1 -15.53 -17.28 12.26
CA MET A 1 -14.57 -16.80 11.25
C MET A 1 -14.42 -15.30 11.41
N THR A 2 -13.22 -14.81 11.67
CA THR A 2 -12.95 -13.36 11.70
C THR A 2 -13.22 -12.83 10.29
N SER A 3 -14.18 -11.92 10.15
CA SER A 3 -14.55 -11.38 8.83
C SER A 3 -13.36 -10.62 8.24
N ILE A 4 -13.12 -10.81 6.94
CA ILE A 4 -12.22 -9.96 6.15
C ILE A 4 -12.58 -8.48 6.40
N ASN A 5 -11.58 -7.60 6.39
CA ASN A 5 -11.79 -6.16 6.57
C ASN A 5 -12.84 -5.67 5.55
N LYS A 6 -14.01 -5.23 6.05
CA LYS A 6 -15.16 -4.84 5.21
C LYS A 6 -14.89 -3.62 4.36
N SER A 7 -13.89 -2.81 4.72
CA SER A 7 -13.48 -1.63 3.96
C SER A 7 -12.42 -1.96 2.91
N ALA A 8 -11.98 -3.21 2.78
CA ALA A 8 -11.02 -3.60 1.76
C ALA A 8 -11.63 -3.42 0.36
N SER A 9 -10.94 -2.66 -0.48
CA SER A 9 -11.33 -2.40 -1.86
C SER A 9 -10.15 -2.60 -2.79
N GLN A 10 -10.43 -3.04 -4.02
CA GLN A 10 -9.47 -3.14 -5.12
C GLN A 10 -9.58 -1.89 -5.99
N VAL A 11 -8.47 -1.20 -6.20
CA VAL A 11 -8.43 0.05 -6.98
C VAL A 11 -7.21 0.11 -7.88
N TRP A 12 -7.35 0.81 -9.00
CA TRP A 12 -6.21 1.26 -9.80
C TRP A 12 -5.70 2.57 -9.24
N ALA A 13 -4.57 2.51 -8.54
CA ALA A 13 -3.95 3.65 -7.89
C ALA A 13 -2.77 4.17 -8.70
N GLU A 14 -2.70 5.49 -8.85
CA GLU A 14 -1.58 6.16 -9.48
C GLU A 14 -0.43 6.33 -8.49
N ILE A 15 0.80 6.06 -8.95
CA ILE A 15 2.01 6.38 -8.20
C ILE A 15 2.21 7.90 -8.27
N VAL A 16 2.07 8.59 -7.15
CA VAL A 16 2.30 10.03 -7.04
C VAL A 16 3.77 10.34 -6.80
N SER A 17 4.47 9.46 -6.08
CA SER A 17 5.89 9.61 -5.80
C SER A 17 6.58 8.26 -5.64
N ASN A 18 7.82 8.19 -6.10
CA ASN A 18 8.72 7.07 -5.90
C ASN A 18 10.13 7.62 -5.66
N LYS A 19 10.55 7.68 -4.40
CA LYS A 19 11.83 8.26 -4.00
C LYS A 19 12.73 7.21 -3.36
N LYS A 20 13.95 7.07 -3.88
CA LYS A 20 14.99 6.24 -3.26
C LYS A 20 15.51 6.89 -1.97
N VAL A 21 15.50 6.14 -0.87
CA VAL A 21 16.00 6.53 0.45
C VAL A 21 16.93 5.42 0.95
N GLY A 22 18.23 5.59 0.71
CA GLY A 22 19.23 4.55 0.99
C GLY A 22 18.97 3.28 0.16
N ALA A 23 18.81 2.15 0.85
CA ALA A 23 18.50 0.85 0.25
C ALA A 23 17.00 0.64 -0.06
N TYR A 24 16.14 1.59 0.31
CA TYR A 24 14.68 1.48 0.19
C TYR A 24 14.11 2.51 -0.78
N HIS A 25 12.85 2.31 -1.15
CA HIS A 25 12.03 3.26 -1.86
C HIS A 25 10.84 3.66 -1.01
N HIS A 26 10.65 4.96 -0.80
CA HIS A 26 9.41 5.53 -0.27
C HIS A 26 8.48 5.78 -1.46
N MET A 27 7.34 5.11 -1.47
CA MET A 27 6.36 5.18 -2.56
C MET A 27 5.03 5.69 -2.03
N VAL A 28 4.40 6.57 -2.81
CA VAL A 28 3.13 7.23 -2.48
C VAL A 28 2.12 6.94 -3.58
N PHE A 29 0.93 6.51 -3.21
CA PHE A 29 -0.16 6.15 -4.11
C PHE A 29 -1.40 7.01 -3.86
N GLN A 30 -2.05 7.45 -4.93
CA GLN A 30 -3.36 8.09 -4.86
C GLN A 30 -4.44 7.01 -4.74
N VAL A 31 -5.14 6.98 -3.61
CA VAL A 31 -6.14 5.92 -3.28
C VAL A 31 -7.52 6.46 -2.90
N GLY A 32 -7.71 7.78 -2.83
CA GLY A 32 -9.02 8.36 -2.54
C GLY A 32 -9.51 8.03 -1.13
N GLU A 33 -10.80 7.74 -0.99
CA GLU A 33 -11.45 7.43 0.30
C GLU A 33 -10.92 6.17 0.98
N LEU A 34 -10.21 5.29 0.28
CA LEU A 34 -9.59 4.10 0.88
C LEU A 34 -8.62 4.50 2.01
N ALA A 35 -7.94 5.64 1.89
CA ALA A 35 -6.98 6.13 2.88
C ALA A 35 -7.57 6.31 4.29
N THR A 36 -8.85 6.68 4.40
CA THR A 36 -9.55 6.95 5.68
C THR A 36 -9.87 5.67 6.46
N HIS A 37 -9.87 4.52 5.77
CA HIS A 37 -10.20 3.23 6.34
C HIS A 37 -8.97 2.46 6.83
N ALA A 38 -7.77 2.85 6.41
CA ALA A 38 -6.53 2.20 6.80
C ALA A 38 -6.15 2.57 8.24
N LYS A 39 -5.80 1.55 9.04
CA LYS A 39 -5.35 1.70 10.42
C LYS A 39 -3.96 1.10 10.61
N PRO A 40 -3.20 1.50 11.65
CA PRO A 40 -1.93 0.89 11.98
C PRO A 40 -2.05 -0.65 12.07
N GLY A 41 -1.12 -1.36 11.44
CA GLY A 41 -1.13 -2.82 11.34
C GLY A 41 -1.80 -3.38 10.09
N ASN A 42 -2.52 -2.54 9.32
CA ASN A 42 -2.98 -2.95 7.99
C ASN A 42 -1.85 -2.99 6.96
N PHE A 43 -2.10 -3.76 5.90
CA PHE A 43 -1.19 -3.89 4.76
C PHE A 43 -1.95 -3.70 3.44
N VAL A 44 -1.20 -3.52 2.35
CA VAL A 44 -1.71 -3.39 0.98
C VAL A 44 -1.13 -4.52 0.12
N ALA A 45 -1.95 -5.09 -0.77
CA ALA A 45 -1.51 -6.10 -1.73
C ALA A 45 -1.48 -5.52 -3.15
N ILE A 46 -0.29 -5.41 -3.75
CA ILE A 46 -0.05 -4.74 -5.03
C ILE A 46 0.25 -5.80 -6.11
N ALA A 47 -0.43 -5.72 -7.25
CA ALA A 47 -0.10 -6.51 -8.43
C ALA A 47 1.21 -6.04 -9.04
N VAL A 48 2.08 -6.97 -9.43
CA VAL A 48 3.43 -6.68 -9.94
C VAL A 48 3.69 -7.38 -11.27
N GLY A 49 4.57 -6.82 -12.09
CA GLY A 49 5.03 -7.41 -13.34
C GLY A 49 4.34 -6.90 -14.61
N GLY A 50 3.17 -6.27 -14.49
CA GLY A 50 2.38 -5.83 -15.65
C GLY A 50 1.66 -6.99 -16.35
N SER A 51 0.95 -6.67 -17.44
CA SER A 51 -0.02 -7.59 -18.08
C SER A 51 0.58 -8.87 -18.67
N ASN A 52 1.82 -8.83 -19.14
CA ASN A 52 2.47 -9.96 -19.84
C ASN A 52 3.49 -10.71 -18.96
N SER A 53 3.39 -10.60 -17.63
CA SER A 53 4.35 -11.19 -16.71
C SER A 53 3.91 -12.53 -16.13
N ALA A 54 4.88 -13.42 -15.88
CA ALA A 54 4.68 -14.63 -15.09
C ALA A 54 4.51 -14.36 -13.59
N MET A 55 4.61 -13.11 -13.13
CA MET A 55 4.42 -12.73 -11.72
C MET A 55 2.92 -12.62 -11.36
N VAL A 56 2.25 -13.76 -11.26
CA VAL A 56 0.80 -13.83 -10.99
C VAL A 56 0.42 -13.38 -9.57
N LEU A 57 1.30 -13.57 -8.59
CA LEU A 57 1.01 -13.28 -7.19
C LEU A 57 1.30 -11.80 -6.82
N ARG A 58 0.35 -11.19 -6.11
CA ARG A 58 0.51 -9.86 -5.50
C ARG A 58 1.60 -9.87 -4.42
N ARG A 59 2.15 -8.69 -4.16
CA ARG A 59 3.11 -8.45 -3.07
C ARG A 59 2.44 -7.64 -1.96
N ALA A 60 2.54 -8.16 -0.74
CA ALA A 60 2.01 -7.50 0.45
C ALA A 60 3.06 -6.56 1.03
N PHE A 61 2.66 -5.32 1.30
CA PHE A 61 3.50 -4.31 1.93
C PHE A 61 2.76 -3.70 3.13
N ALA A 62 3.45 -3.53 4.24
CA ALA A 62 2.90 -2.79 5.38
C ALA A 62 2.60 -1.35 4.96
N ILE A 63 1.45 -0.84 5.37
CA ILE A 63 1.12 0.57 5.16
C ILE A 63 1.97 1.38 6.14
N TYR A 64 2.83 2.25 5.61
CA TYR A 64 3.68 3.13 6.42
C TYR A 64 2.85 4.28 7.00
N ARG A 65 2.05 4.93 6.16
CA ARG A 65 1.17 6.03 6.54
C ARG A 65 0.05 6.21 5.52
N THR A 66 -1.09 6.74 5.94
CA THR A 66 -2.09 7.31 5.04
C THR A 66 -2.34 8.78 5.37
N PHE A 67 -2.77 9.53 4.36
CA PHE A 67 -3.25 10.90 4.53
C PHE A 67 -4.64 11.02 3.95
N ASP A 68 -5.56 11.58 4.72
CA ASP A 68 -6.78 12.13 4.17
C ASP A 68 -6.52 13.55 3.69
N ARG A 69 -6.81 13.83 2.42
CA ARG A 69 -6.71 15.18 1.85
C ARG A 69 -8.05 15.70 1.33
N GLY A 70 -9.17 15.16 1.83
CA GLY A 70 -10.51 15.58 1.45
C GLY A 70 -10.72 15.55 -0.07
N ALA A 71 -11.11 16.68 -0.67
CA ALA A 71 -11.42 16.80 -2.09
C ALA A 71 -10.26 16.45 -3.06
N THR A 72 -9.00 16.50 -2.59
CA THR A 72 -7.83 16.11 -3.42
C THR A 72 -7.51 14.62 -3.36
N GLY A 73 -8.31 13.84 -2.61
CA GLY A 73 -8.23 12.39 -2.48
C GLY A 73 -7.09 11.91 -1.59
N GLY A 74 -7.33 10.81 -0.88
CA GLY A 74 -6.39 10.28 0.09
C GLY A 74 -5.16 9.61 -0.52
N LEU A 75 -4.06 9.64 0.25
CA LEU A 75 -2.78 9.05 -0.09
C LEU A 75 -2.48 7.84 0.79
N LEU A 76 -1.82 6.85 0.21
CA LEU A 76 -1.26 5.69 0.91
C LEU A 76 0.23 5.60 0.61
N GLU A 77 1.02 5.49 1.67
CA GLU A 77 2.47 5.41 1.59
C GLU A 77 2.98 4.05 2.05
N ILE A 78 4.00 3.54 1.37
CA ILE A 78 4.73 2.32 1.76
C ILE A 78 6.24 2.56 1.63
N VAL A 79 7.00 1.69 2.29
CA VAL A 79 8.45 1.59 2.14
C VAL A 79 8.78 0.22 1.56
N VAL A 80 9.51 0.19 0.45
CA VAL A 80 9.80 -1.03 -0.30
C VAL A 80 11.31 -1.26 -0.38
N ALA A 81 11.73 -2.49 -0.09
CA ALA A 81 13.08 -2.97 -0.39
C ALA A 81 13.07 -3.78 -1.72
N PRO A 82 13.85 -3.39 -2.74
CA PRO A 82 13.88 -4.06 -4.04
C PRO A 82 14.77 -5.32 -4.02
N HIS A 83 14.40 -6.33 -3.23
CA HIS A 83 15.13 -7.60 -3.15
C HIS A 83 14.61 -8.69 -4.09
N GLY A 84 13.30 -8.71 -4.36
CA GLY A 84 12.67 -9.70 -5.23
C GLY A 84 12.30 -9.10 -6.59
N ALA A 85 12.05 -9.96 -7.58
CA ALA A 85 11.64 -9.50 -8.92
C ALA A 85 10.42 -8.57 -8.89
N GLY A 86 9.42 -8.90 -8.06
CA GLY A 86 8.20 -8.09 -7.92
C GLY A 86 8.42 -6.74 -7.25
N SER A 87 9.20 -6.68 -6.17
CA SER A 87 9.49 -5.39 -5.51
C SER A 87 10.44 -4.54 -6.34
N THR A 88 11.43 -5.15 -6.99
CA THR A 88 12.34 -4.47 -7.94
C THR A 88 11.57 -3.89 -9.12
N TRP A 89 10.64 -4.66 -9.69
CA TRP A 89 9.76 -4.17 -10.76
C TRP A 89 8.93 -2.98 -10.28
N LEU A 90 8.32 -3.09 -9.09
CA LEU A 90 7.47 -2.03 -8.54
C LEU A 90 8.26 -0.74 -8.30
N THR A 91 9.46 -0.83 -7.71
CA THR A 91 10.30 0.34 -7.43
C THR A 91 10.90 0.99 -8.67
N ASN A 92 10.85 0.32 -9.83
CA ASN A 92 11.27 0.88 -11.11
C ASN A 92 10.14 1.60 -11.86
N GLN A 93 8.91 1.61 -11.31
CA GLN A 93 7.80 2.34 -11.92
C GLN A 93 7.93 3.84 -11.67
N ASN A 94 7.59 4.64 -12.69
CA ASN A 94 7.64 6.10 -12.62
C ASN A 94 6.34 6.66 -12.02
N PRO A 95 6.40 7.86 -11.40
CA PRO A 95 5.20 8.62 -11.07
C PRO A 95 4.28 8.78 -12.30
N GLY A 96 2.97 8.74 -12.09
CA GLY A 96 1.94 8.69 -13.13
C GLY A 96 1.57 7.28 -13.59
N PHE A 97 2.38 6.26 -13.30
CA PHE A 97 2.03 4.87 -13.59
C PHE A 97 0.94 4.37 -12.63
N LYS A 98 -0.04 3.63 -13.16
CA LYS A 98 -1.14 3.06 -12.39
C LYS A 98 -0.89 1.59 -12.06
N VAL A 99 -1.02 1.24 -10.78
CA VAL A 99 -0.93 -0.14 -10.29
C VAL A 99 -2.27 -0.57 -9.69
N ASP A 100 -2.60 -1.84 -9.86
CA ASP A 100 -3.73 -2.46 -9.17
C ASP A 100 -3.30 -2.83 -7.73
N LEU A 101 -4.02 -2.27 -6.75
CA LEU A 101 -3.80 -2.57 -5.34
C LEU A 101 -5.09 -2.89 -4.61
N ILE A 102 -4.97 -3.68 -3.53
CA ILE A 102 -6.07 -4.00 -2.61
C ILE A 102 -5.67 -3.56 -1.21
N ALA A 103 -6.48 -2.71 -0.59
CA ALA A 103 -6.28 -2.23 0.78
C ALA A 103 -7.58 -1.66 1.38
N PRO A 104 -7.62 -1.45 2.70
CA PRO A 104 -6.69 -1.98 3.70
C PRO A 104 -6.99 -3.45 4.03
N LEU A 105 -5.95 -4.29 4.04
CA LEU A 105 -6.04 -5.71 4.41
C LEU A 105 -5.49 -5.96 5.82
N GLY A 106 -5.84 -7.12 6.39
CA GLY A 106 -5.41 -7.55 7.71
C GLY A 106 -6.21 -6.96 8.88
N THR A 107 -5.79 -7.29 10.09
CA THR A 107 -6.37 -6.80 11.35
C THR A 107 -5.50 -5.68 11.91
N ALA A 108 -6.12 -4.55 12.25
CA ALA A 108 -5.41 -3.41 12.84
C ALA A 108 -4.84 -3.76 14.22
N PHE A 109 -3.76 -3.08 14.61
CA PHE A 109 -3.19 -3.21 15.94
C PHE A 109 -4.19 -2.77 17.01
N GLY A 110 -4.26 -3.53 18.11
CA GLY A 110 -4.98 -3.12 19.30
C GLY A 110 -4.23 -1.97 19.97
N ILE A 111 -4.91 -0.85 20.22
CA ILE A 111 -4.34 0.27 20.96
C ILE A 111 -4.50 -0.04 22.46
N PRO A 112 -3.42 -0.07 23.25
CA PRO A 112 -3.52 -0.28 24.69
C PRO A 112 -4.42 0.78 25.32
N THR A 113 -5.46 0.35 26.03
CA THR A 113 -6.39 1.23 26.76
C THR A 113 -6.00 1.41 28.22
N GLN A 114 -4.97 0.69 28.68
CA GLN A 114 -4.42 0.75 30.02
C GLN A 114 -2.89 1.00 29.95
N PRO A 115 -2.30 1.70 30.95
CA PRO A 115 -0.86 1.90 31.00
C PRO A 115 -0.10 0.58 31.07
N VAL A 116 1.02 0.48 30.35
CA VAL A 116 1.98 -0.62 30.53
C VAL A 116 2.78 -0.33 31.79
N ARG A 117 2.79 -1.27 32.74
CA ARG A 117 3.56 -1.17 33.99
C ARG A 117 4.96 -1.75 33.81
#